data_AF-A0A4V2AX84-F1
#
_entry.id   AF-A0A4V2AX84-F1
#
_cell.length_a   1.000
_cell.length_b   1.000
_cell.length_c   1.000
_cell.angle_alpha   90.00
_cell.angle_beta   90.00
_cell.angle_gamma   90.00
#
_symmetry.space_group_name_H-M   'P 1'
#
loop_
_entity.id
_entity.type
_entity.pdbx_description
1 polymer ?
#
loop_
_entity_poly.entity_id
_entity_poly.type
_entity_poly.pdbx_seq_one_letter_code
_entity_poly.pdbx_strand_id
1 'polypeptide(L)'
;MTQSLAMLFFLFQNPRAIEAFNRPSAYMGVGAFNMVRRSKYEAFGGHEPLRLEVVDDVFLGMLVKRFGGRSVFFLGPDAGHIHWYSGLFAYIRGLEKNAFAGLRFSIPLLILAVVGQILIFFAPLVIVILGNPVESFIGLCSLIIAHGLFVCTCVRQESSAFHGILLLPAIILQFYTFIRSAFVITLKKGVTWRDTFYRLEDLKDAQRSLRGPLIPRK
;
A
#
# COMPACT_ATOMS: atom_id res chain seq x y z
N MET A 1 1.94 15.16 4.08
CA MET A 1 2.69 14.26 3.16
C MET A 1 2.34 12.77 3.29
N THR A 2 1.85 12.29 4.43
CA THR A 2 1.39 10.89 4.61
C THR A 2 0.05 10.57 3.92
N GLN A 3 -0.69 11.60 3.48
CA GLN A 3 -2.05 11.48 2.93
C GLN A 3 -2.12 10.99 1.48
N SER A 4 -1.05 11.14 0.69
CA SER A 4 -1.02 10.63 -0.70
C SER A 4 -0.95 9.11 -0.76
N LEU A 5 -0.21 8.51 0.18
CA LEU A 5 -0.23 7.06 0.39
C LEU A 5 -1.67 6.62 0.64
N ALA A 6 -2.34 7.32 1.56
CA ALA A 6 -3.72 7.03 1.93
C ALA A 6 -4.67 7.08 0.72
N MET A 7 -4.53 8.05 -0.20
CA MET A 7 -5.38 8.13 -1.40
C MET A 7 -5.26 6.92 -2.33
N LEU A 8 -4.04 6.47 -2.68
CA LEU A 8 -3.87 5.23 -3.47
C LEU A 8 -4.33 4.00 -2.67
N PHE A 9 -4.03 3.95 -1.37
CA PHE A 9 -4.55 2.92 -0.48
C PHE A 9 -6.08 2.86 -0.54
N PHE A 10 -6.80 3.99 -0.57
CA PHE A 10 -8.27 4.01 -0.65
C PHE A 10 -8.84 3.78 -2.05
N LEU A 11 -8.12 4.14 -3.11
CA LEU A 11 -8.55 3.89 -4.50
C LEU A 11 -8.46 2.40 -4.87
N PHE A 12 -7.46 1.68 -4.37
CA PHE A 12 -7.26 0.26 -4.68
C PHE A 12 -7.82 -0.70 -3.63
N GLN A 13 -8.09 -0.23 -2.40
CA GLN A 13 -8.69 -1.05 -1.36
C GLN A 13 -10.20 -0.85 -1.34
N ASN A 14 -10.94 -1.86 -1.79
CA ASN A 14 -12.40 -1.88 -1.71
C ASN A 14 -12.82 -2.35 -0.31
N PRO A 15 -13.37 -1.49 0.58
CA PRO A 15 -13.71 -1.88 1.95
C PRO A 15 -14.73 -3.02 1.99
N ARG A 16 -15.71 -3.01 1.09
CA ARG A 16 -16.71 -4.09 0.98
C ARG A 16 -16.06 -5.42 0.59
N ALA A 17 -15.03 -5.39 -0.27
CA ALA A 17 -14.28 -6.59 -0.61
C ALA A 17 -13.43 -7.09 0.57
N ILE A 18 -12.87 -6.17 1.36
CA ILE A 18 -12.13 -6.51 2.59
C ILE A 18 -13.07 -7.13 3.64
N GLU A 19 -14.30 -6.65 3.78
CA GLU A 19 -15.27 -7.22 4.72
C GLU A 19 -15.85 -8.55 4.24
N ALA A 20 -15.91 -8.75 2.91
CA ALA A 20 -16.47 -9.95 2.32
C ALA A 20 -15.69 -11.22 2.71
N PHE A 21 -16.41 -12.18 3.28
CA PHE A 21 -15.87 -13.48 3.68
C PHE A 21 -15.38 -14.31 2.48
N ASN A 22 -16.10 -14.24 1.35
CA ASN A 22 -15.79 -14.98 0.12
C ASN A 22 -14.66 -14.35 -0.72
N ARG A 23 -13.96 -13.32 -0.21
CA ARG A 23 -12.83 -12.67 -0.89
C ARG A 23 -11.55 -12.74 -0.04
N PRO A 24 -10.92 -13.93 0.08
CA PRO A 24 -9.72 -14.12 0.88
C PRO A 24 -8.50 -13.37 0.33
N SER A 25 -8.52 -12.93 -0.94
CA SER A 25 -7.49 -12.10 -1.56
C SER A 25 -7.61 -10.61 -1.24
N ALA A 26 -8.75 -10.16 -0.74
CA ALA A 26 -8.98 -8.77 -0.35
C ALA A 26 -8.77 -8.64 1.15
N TYR A 27 -7.61 -8.14 1.57
CA TYR A 27 -7.25 -7.94 2.97
C TYR A 27 -6.47 -6.65 3.11
N MET A 28 -6.46 -6.14 4.34
CA MET A 28 -5.81 -4.89 4.68
C MET A 28 -5.35 -4.95 6.13
N GLY A 29 -4.32 -4.17 6.43
CA GLY A 29 -3.85 -3.86 7.75
C GLY A 29 -2.91 -2.66 7.67
N VAL A 30 -2.72 -1.96 8.78
CA VAL A 30 -1.89 -0.75 8.81
C VAL A 30 -1.06 -0.76 10.08
N GLY A 31 0.24 -0.57 9.98
CA GLY A 31 1.17 -0.61 11.10
C GLY A 31 0.91 0.42 12.20
N ALA A 32 0.01 1.37 11.97
CA ALA A 32 -0.50 2.26 13.01
C ALA A 32 -1.25 1.48 14.09
N PHE A 33 -2.17 0.61 13.67
CA PHE A 33 -3.04 -0.12 14.58
C PHE A 33 -3.71 -1.30 13.89
N ASN A 34 -3.59 -2.49 14.48
CA ASN A 34 -4.36 -3.67 14.11
C ASN A 34 -4.94 -4.28 15.39
N MET A 35 -6.22 -4.68 15.35
CA MET A 35 -6.88 -5.41 16.44
C MET A 35 -7.34 -6.77 15.96
N VAL A 36 -6.90 -7.83 16.63
CA VAL A 36 -7.24 -9.21 16.28
C VAL A 36 -7.75 -9.93 17.53
N ARG A 37 -8.79 -10.77 17.37
CA ARG A 37 -9.24 -11.64 18.46
C ARG A 37 -8.11 -12.56 18.89
N ARG A 38 -7.76 -12.54 20.18
CA ARG A 38 -6.67 -13.33 20.75
C ARG A 38 -6.74 -14.81 20.36
N SER A 39 -7.91 -15.44 20.48
CA SER A 39 -8.09 -16.85 20.12
C SER A 39 -7.78 -17.15 18.65
N LYS A 40 -8.05 -16.21 17.74
CA LYS A 40 -7.67 -16.35 16.32
C LYS A 40 -6.18 -16.12 16.12
N TYR A 41 -5.62 -15.11 16.79
CA TYR A 41 -4.18 -14.80 16.73
C TYR A 41 -3.33 -15.99 17.18
N GLU A 42 -3.68 -16.61 18.31
CA GLU A 42 -2.99 -17.80 18.82
C GLU A 42 -3.21 -19.02 17.91
N ALA A 43 -4.40 -19.19 17.31
CA ALA A 43 -4.70 -20.33 16.44
C ALA A 43 -3.85 -20.39 15.16
N PHE A 44 -3.34 -19.26 14.68
CA PHE A 44 -2.40 -19.23 13.54
C PHE A 44 -0.93 -19.06 13.96
N GLY A 45 -0.60 -19.22 15.25
CA GLY A 45 0.78 -19.13 15.75
C GLY A 45 1.28 -17.70 16.01
N GLY A 46 0.37 -16.74 16.20
CA GLY A 46 0.71 -15.35 16.45
C GLY A 46 1.42 -14.70 15.27
N HIS A 47 2.52 -14.00 15.55
CA HIS A 47 3.32 -13.31 14.53
C HIS A 47 4.38 -14.18 13.87
N GLU A 48 4.61 -15.39 14.37
CA GLU A 48 5.66 -16.27 13.88
C GLU A 48 5.59 -16.54 12.37
N PRO A 49 4.40 -16.76 11.75
CA PRO A 49 4.32 -16.92 10.30
C PRO A 49 4.76 -15.68 9.52
N LEU A 50 4.70 -14.49 10.12
CA LEU A 50 5.05 -13.20 9.51
C LEU A 50 6.45 -12.71 9.87
N ARG A 51 7.27 -13.51 10.58
CA ARG A 51 8.58 -13.07 11.11
C ARG A 51 9.57 -12.51 10.07
N LEU A 52 9.40 -12.86 8.80
CA LEU A 52 10.21 -12.38 7.67
C LEU A 52 9.36 -11.61 6.63
N GLU A 53 8.13 -11.25 6.97
CA GLU A 53 7.30 -10.38 6.13
C GLU A 53 7.59 -8.92 6.46
N VAL A 54 7.94 -8.11 5.45
CA VAL A 54 8.32 -6.71 5.64
C VAL A 54 7.09 -5.82 5.85
N VAL A 55 5.96 -6.20 5.23
CA VAL A 55 4.64 -5.57 5.37
C VAL A 55 3.71 -6.50 6.16
N ASP A 56 4.21 -6.92 7.33
CA ASP A 56 3.55 -7.84 8.24
C ASP A 56 2.19 -7.32 8.71
N ASP A 57 2.06 -6.01 8.90
CA ASP A 57 0.82 -5.32 9.18
C ASP A 57 -0.29 -5.63 8.17
N VAL A 58 0.00 -5.54 6.87
CA VAL A 58 -0.94 -5.85 5.78
C VAL A 58 -1.23 -7.35 5.73
N PHE A 59 -0.21 -8.18 5.89
CA PHE A 59 -0.33 -9.64 5.79
C PHE A 59 -0.96 -10.28 7.03
N LEU A 60 -1.04 -9.58 8.16
CA LEU A 60 -1.86 -10.00 9.30
C LEU A 60 -3.33 -10.11 8.91
N GLY A 61 -3.85 -9.16 8.11
CA GLY A 61 -5.20 -9.24 7.55
C GLY A 61 -5.40 -10.46 6.65
N MET A 62 -4.38 -10.82 5.87
CA MET A 62 -4.37 -12.02 5.03
C MET A 62 -4.45 -13.30 5.87
N LEU A 63 -3.65 -13.40 6.93
CA LEU A 63 -3.70 -14.55 7.85
C LEU A 63 -5.06 -14.69 8.51
N VAL A 64 -5.64 -13.59 9.02
CA VAL A 64 -6.97 -13.61 9.61
C VAL A 64 -7.99 -14.21 8.64
N LYS A 65 -8.00 -13.78 7.37
CA LYS A 65 -8.90 -14.34 6.36
C LYS A 65 -8.63 -15.80 6.02
N ARG A 66 -7.36 -16.21 5.93
CA ARG A 66 -6.98 -17.60 5.67
C ARG A 66 -7.46 -18.56 6.75
N PHE A 67 -7.54 -18.11 8.00
CA PHE A 67 -8.02 -18.89 9.14
C PHE A 67 -9.53 -18.68 9.41
N GLY A 68 -10.29 -18.36 8.36
CA GLY A 68 -11.75 -18.23 8.39
C GLY A 68 -12.25 -17.00 9.18
N GLY A 69 -11.38 -16.02 9.40
CA GLY A 69 -11.74 -14.75 10.02
C GLY A 69 -12.33 -13.75 9.02
N ARG A 70 -12.86 -12.65 9.56
CA ARG A 70 -13.25 -11.46 8.79
C ARG A 70 -12.33 -10.32 9.19
N SER A 71 -12.06 -9.43 8.24
CA SER A 71 -11.26 -8.21 8.46
C SER A 71 -12.13 -7.01 8.10
N VAL A 72 -12.01 -5.96 8.90
CA VAL A 72 -12.71 -4.69 8.72
C VAL A 72 -11.67 -3.58 8.79
N PHE A 73 -11.89 -2.50 8.06
CA PHE A 73 -11.01 -1.34 8.05
C PHE A 73 -11.83 -0.11 8.43
N PHE A 74 -11.36 0.62 9.44
CA PHE A 74 -12.01 1.83 9.93
C PHE A 74 -11.06 3.02 9.86
N LEU A 75 -11.63 4.18 9.54
CA LEU A 75 -10.98 5.47 9.81
C LEU A 75 -11.30 5.82 11.27
N GLY A 76 -10.26 6.02 12.07
CA GLY A 76 -10.38 6.46 13.46
C GLY A 76 -9.70 7.81 13.66
N PRO A 77 -10.26 8.92 13.14
CA PRO A 77 -9.64 10.24 13.30
C PRO A 77 -9.45 10.61 14.77
N ASP A 78 -10.43 10.29 15.62
CA ASP A 78 -10.41 10.55 17.06
C ASP A 78 -9.67 9.49 17.89
N ALA A 79 -9.18 8.41 17.26
CA ALA A 79 -8.55 7.30 17.99
C ALA A 79 -7.09 7.60 18.38
N GLY A 80 -6.45 8.56 17.70
CA GLY A 80 -5.10 9.01 17.99
C GLY A 80 -4.29 9.38 16.74
N HIS A 81 -3.22 10.15 16.95
CA HIS A 81 -2.32 10.57 15.88
C HIS A 81 -0.96 9.92 16.02
N ILE A 82 -0.41 9.47 14.88
CA ILE A 82 0.94 8.88 14.83
C ILE A 82 1.81 9.72 13.90
N HIS A 83 2.95 10.15 14.43
CA HIS A 83 3.99 10.77 13.62
C HIS A 83 4.84 9.68 12.95
N TRP A 84 4.44 9.30 11.73
CA TRP A 84 5.10 8.22 10.97
C TRP A 84 6.55 8.53 10.58
N TYR A 85 6.80 9.76 10.10
CA TYR A 85 8.08 10.13 9.50
C TYR A 85 8.42 11.59 9.76
N SER A 86 9.65 11.82 10.23
CA SER A 86 10.24 13.15 10.37
C SER A 86 10.80 13.64 9.02
N GLY A 87 9.90 14.17 8.19
CA GLY A 87 10.24 14.80 6.91
C GLY A 87 10.36 13.85 5.72
N LEU A 88 10.67 14.43 4.55
CA LEU A 88 10.66 13.76 3.25
C LEU A 88 11.65 12.57 3.17
N PHE A 89 12.87 12.73 3.68
CA PHE A 89 13.87 11.66 3.61
C PHE A 89 13.53 10.47 4.51
N ALA A 90 12.96 10.72 5.70
CA ALA A 90 12.47 9.66 6.56
C ALA A 90 11.32 8.89 5.89
N TYR A 91 10.41 9.60 5.22
CA TYR A 91 9.33 9.01 4.43
C TYR A 91 9.86 8.16 3.27
N ILE A 92 10.81 8.68 2.47
CA ILE A 92 11.42 7.93 1.37
C ILE A 92 12.10 6.65 1.89
N ARG A 93 12.89 6.74 2.97
CA ARG A 93 13.53 5.57 3.58
C ARG A 93 12.52 4.54 4.10
N GLY A 94 11.42 5.01 4.68
CA GLY A 94 10.33 4.16 5.13
C GLY A 94 9.67 3.40 3.99
N LEU A 95 9.41 4.08 2.87
CA LEU A 95 8.84 3.44 1.68
C LEU A 95 9.85 2.60 0.90
N GLU A 96 11.14 2.95 0.94
CA GLU A 96 12.22 2.20 0.28
C GLU A 96 12.23 0.74 0.71
N LYS A 97 11.96 0.44 1.99
CA LYS A 97 11.84 -0.96 2.46
C LYS A 97 10.49 -1.61 2.11
N ASN A 98 9.41 -0.84 2.11
CA ASN A 98 8.04 -1.39 2.07
C ASN A 98 7.48 -1.55 0.65
N ALA A 99 7.80 -0.64 -0.28
CA ALA A 99 7.11 -0.57 -1.57
C ALA A 99 7.32 -1.83 -2.42
N PHE A 100 8.56 -2.26 -2.63
CA PHE A 100 8.85 -3.47 -3.40
C PHE A 100 8.44 -4.74 -2.64
N ALA A 101 8.53 -4.74 -1.30
CA ALA A 101 8.07 -5.86 -0.49
C ALA A 101 6.55 -6.06 -0.55
N GLY A 102 5.77 -4.96 -0.56
CA GLY A 102 4.33 -4.98 -0.78
C GLY A 102 3.94 -5.49 -2.17
N LEU A 103 4.81 -5.24 -3.17
CA LEU A 103 4.75 -5.84 -4.50
C LEU A 103 5.39 -7.24 -4.58
N ARG A 104 5.66 -7.86 -3.43
CA ARG A 104 6.21 -9.21 -3.29
C ARG A 104 7.53 -9.43 -3.99
N PHE A 105 8.36 -8.39 -4.06
CA PHE A 105 9.62 -8.40 -4.79
C PHE A 105 9.48 -8.87 -6.25
N SER A 106 8.31 -8.60 -6.86
CA SER A 106 7.95 -9.02 -8.21
C SER A 106 8.10 -7.88 -9.21
N ILE A 107 9.01 -8.04 -10.16
CA ILE A 107 9.21 -7.07 -11.25
C ILE A 107 7.95 -6.91 -12.12
N PRO A 108 7.22 -7.98 -12.50
CA PRO A 108 5.94 -7.81 -13.20
C PRO A 108 4.92 -6.97 -12.43
N LEU A 109 4.78 -7.17 -11.10
CA LEU A 109 3.86 -6.37 -10.29
C LEU A 109 4.33 -4.92 -10.16
N LEU A 110 5.64 -4.69 -10.11
CA LEU A 110 6.21 -3.34 -10.15
C LEU A 110 5.90 -2.64 -11.46
N ILE A 111 6.14 -3.29 -12.60
CA ILE A 111 5.83 -2.73 -13.93
C ILE A 111 4.33 -2.41 -14.00
N LEU A 112 3.47 -3.33 -13.58
CA LEU A 112 2.02 -3.11 -13.57
C LEU A 112 1.63 -1.91 -12.69
N ALA A 113 2.19 -1.79 -11.49
CA ALA A 113 1.90 -0.69 -10.58
C ALA A 113 2.42 0.66 -11.10
N VAL A 114 3.59 0.67 -11.74
CA VAL A 114 4.23 1.87 -12.34
C VAL A 114 3.44 2.32 -13.56
N VAL A 115 3.16 1.41 -14.50
CA VAL A 115 2.38 1.69 -15.72
C VAL A 115 0.95 2.09 -15.36
N GLY A 116 0.31 1.40 -14.41
CA GLY A 116 -1.04 1.73 -13.95
C GLY A 116 -1.11 3.15 -13.38
N GLN A 117 -0.11 3.57 -12.59
CA GLN A 117 -0.04 4.95 -12.10
C GLN A 117 0.18 5.96 -13.21
N ILE A 118 1.05 5.67 -14.20
CA ILE A 118 1.25 6.53 -15.36
C ILE A 118 -0.08 6.72 -16.11
N LEU A 119 -0.78 5.63 -16.38
CA LEU A 119 -2.04 5.68 -17.12
C LEU A 119 -3.13 6.43 -16.36
N ILE A 120 -3.27 6.19 -15.04
CA ILE A 120 -4.32 6.84 -14.24
C ILE A 120 -4.07 8.35 -14.06
N PHE A 121 -2.82 8.74 -13.83
CA PHE A 121 -2.51 10.12 -13.42
C PHE A 121 -1.94 11.01 -14.53
N PHE A 122 -1.27 10.44 -15.53
CA PHE A 122 -0.60 11.21 -16.58
C PHE A 122 -1.27 11.05 -17.95
N ALA A 123 -1.93 9.93 -18.27
CA ALA A 123 -2.64 9.81 -19.55
C ALA A 123 -3.75 10.87 -19.72
N PRO A 124 -4.58 11.20 -18.71
CA PRO A 124 -5.56 12.27 -18.85
C PRO A 124 -4.93 13.62 -19.18
N LEU A 125 -3.74 13.92 -18.64
CA LEU A 125 -3.00 15.14 -18.94
C LEU A 125 -2.54 15.17 -20.41
N VAL A 126 -2.02 14.04 -20.91
CA VAL A 126 -1.60 13.93 -22.32
C VAL A 126 -2.80 14.06 -23.25
N ILE A 127 -3.93 13.44 -22.91
CA ILE A 127 -5.18 13.50 -23.67
C ILE A 127 -5.71 14.95 -23.75
N VAL A 128 -5.61 15.72 -22.67
CA VAL A 128 -6.01 17.14 -22.66
C VAL A 128 -5.16 18.00 -23.60
N ILE A 129 -3.87 17.68 -23.74
CA ILE A 129 -2.93 18.50 -24.51
C ILE A 129 -2.94 18.12 -26.00
N LEU A 130 -3.05 16.82 -26.31
CA LEU A 130 -2.88 16.29 -27.66
C LEU A 130 -4.18 15.80 -28.31
N GLY A 131 -5.26 15.68 -27.54
CA GLY A 131 -6.53 15.14 -28.02
C GLY A 131 -7.36 16.15 -28.80
N ASN A 132 -8.33 15.66 -29.56
CA ASN A 132 -9.36 16.51 -30.17
C ASN A 132 -10.27 17.15 -29.09
N PRO A 133 -11.18 18.08 -29.44
CA PRO A 133 -11.99 18.78 -28.43
C PRO A 133 -12.80 17.86 -27.50
N VAL A 134 -13.31 16.74 -28.01
CA VAL A 134 -14.08 15.77 -27.22
C VAL A 134 -13.16 15.00 -26.27
N GLU A 135 -12.04 14.50 -26.78
CA GLU A 135 -11.01 13.80 -25.99
C GLU A 135 -10.45 14.70 -24.89
N SER A 136 -10.12 15.94 -25.23
CA SER A 136 -9.61 16.94 -24.29
C SER A 136 -10.62 17.23 -23.19
N PHE A 137 -11.91 17.33 -23.53
CA PHE A 137 -12.97 17.49 -22.54
C PHE A 137 -13.08 16.28 -21.60
N ILE A 138 -13.00 15.05 -22.13
CA ILE A 138 -13.00 13.82 -21.32
C ILE A 138 -11.78 13.79 -20.40
N GLY A 139 -10.59 14.12 -20.91
CA GLY A 139 -9.36 14.19 -20.13
C GLY A 139 -9.46 15.21 -19.00
N LEU A 140 -10.03 16.39 -19.26
CA LEU A 140 -10.24 17.44 -18.26
C LEU A 140 -11.21 16.98 -17.16
N CYS A 141 -12.35 16.40 -17.54
CA CYS A 141 -13.31 15.82 -16.59
C CYS A 141 -12.64 14.75 -15.71
N SER A 142 -11.81 13.90 -16.30
CA SER A 142 -11.07 12.86 -15.58
C SER A 142 -10.11 13.44 -14.54
N LEU A 143 -9.37 14.49 -14.90
CA LEU A 143 -8.46 15.20 -13.98
C LEU A 143 -9.24 15.87 -12.84
N ILE A 144 -10.36 16.53 -13.13
CA ILE A 144 -11.21 17.17 -12.13
C ILE A 144 -11.76 16.13 -11.14
N ILE A 145 -12.24 15.00 -11.63
CA ILE A 145 -12.74 13.91 -10.78
C ILE A 145 -11.61 13.35 -9.91
N ALA A 146 -10.44 13.04 -10.48
CA ALA A 146 -9.31 12.54 -9.72
C ALA A 146 -8.87 13.51 -8.62
N HIS A 147 -8.80 14.81 -8.93
CA HIS A 147 -8.46 15.84 -7.96
C HIS A 147 -9.53 16.00 -6.87
N GLY A 148 -10.81 16.02 -7.26
CA GLY A 148 -11.93 16.10 -6.32
C GLY A 148 -11.97 14.91 -5.35
N LEU A 149 -11.70 13.70 -5.85
CA LEU A 149 -11.58 12.51 -5.00
C LEU A 149 -10.40 12.61 -4.02
N PHE A 150 -9.28 13.22 -4.43
CA PHE A 150 -8.14 13.44 -3.54
C PHE A 150 -8.49 14.41 -2.42
N VAL A 151 -9.07 15.55 -2.77
CA VAL A 151 -9.50 16.56 -1.80
C VAL A 151 -10.53 15.98 -0.83
N CYS A 152 -11.50 15.21 -1.34
CA CYS A 152 -12.46 14.50 -0.51
C CYS A 152 -11.77 13.55 0.48
N THR A 153 -10.74 12.83 0.04
CA THR A 153 -9.95 11.95 0.91
C THR A 153 -9.21 12.73 2.00
N CYS A 154 -8.61 13.88 1.66
CA CYS A 154 -7.97 14.77 2.64
C CYS A 154 -8.97 15.23 3.70
N VAL A 155 -10.13 15.76 3.28
CA VAL A 155 -11.16 16.25 4.20
C VAL A 155 -11.70 15.13 5.10
N ARG A 156 -11.93 13.93 4.56
CA ARG A 156 -12.37 12.76 5.33
C ARG A 156 -11.33 12.24 6.33
N GLN A 157 -10.07 12.63 6.18
CA GLN A 157 -8.97 12.37 7.11
C GLN A 157 -8.68 13.58 7.99
N GLU A 158 -9.66 14.49 8.15
CA GLU A 158 -9.56 15.72 8.95
C GLU A 158 -8.37 16.60 8.59
N SER A 159 -7.99 16.53 7.31
CA SER A 159 -6.86 17.27 6.77
C SER A 159 -7.35 18.40 5.88
N SER A 160 -6.58 19.49 5.85
CA SER A 160 -6.93 20.67 5.05
C SER A 160 -7.10 20.31 3.57
N ALA A 161 -8.18 20.81 2.95
CA ALA A 161 -8.44 20.67 1.52
C ALA A 161 -7.32 21.27 0.64
N PHE A 162 -6.58 22.25 1.17
CA PHE A 162 -5.42 22.85 0.49
C PHE A 162 -4.30 21.84 0.19
N HIS A 163 -4.24 20.71 0.93
CA HIS A 163 -3.33 19.61 0.58
C HIS A 163 -3.60 19.02 -0.81
N GLY A 164 -4.77 19.28 -1.41
CA GLY A 164 -5.10 18.92 -2.78
C GLY A 164 -4.03 19.34 -3.80
N ILE A 165 -3.39 20.50 -3.60
CA ILE A 165 -2.32 21.03 -4.46
C ILE A 165 -1.11 20.08 -4.51
N LEU A 166 -0.91 19.27 -3.48
CA LEU A 166 0.20 18.34 -3.38
C LEU A 166 -0.01 17.03 -4.16
N LEU A 167 -1.14 16.86 -4.86
CA LEU A 167 -1.45 15.62 -5.58
C LEU A 167 -0.33 15.22 -6.55
N LEU A 168 0.04 16.10 -7.48
CA LEU A 168 1.06 15.80 -8.48
C LEU A 168 2.45 15.57 -7.86
N PRO A 169 2.98 16.44 -6.97
CA PRO A 169 4.22 16.16 -6.26
C PRO A 169 4.21 14.82 -5.53
N ALA A 170 3.07 14.45 -4.94
CA ALA A 170 2.97 13.22 -4.17
C ALA A 170 2.91 11.96 -5.04
N ILE A 171 2.26 12.02 -6.21
CA ILE A 171 2.29 10.94 -7.22
C ILE A 171 3.72 10.76 -7.76
N ILE A 172 4.41 11.84 -8.08
CA ILE A 172 5.81 11.79 -8.55
C ILE A 172 6.72 11.17 -7.48
N LEU A 173 6.55 11.59 -6.22
CA LEU A 173 7.29 11.01 -5.11
C LEU A 173 6.97 9.52 -4.92
N GLN A 174 5.70 9.14 -5.04
CA GLN A 174 5.29 7.74 -4.95
C GLN A 174 5.95 6.89 -6.04
N PHE A 175 5.93 7.37 -7.27
CA PHE A 175 6.59 6.73 -8.42
C PHE A 175 8.08 6.54 -8.17
N TYR A 176 8.75 7.61 -7.72
CA TYR A 176 10.16 7.58 -7.33
C TYR A 176 10.44 6.53 -6.26
N THR A 177 9.62 6.46 -5.21
CA THR A 177 9.84 5.51 -4.10
C THR A 177 9.64 4.05 -4.51
N PHE A 178 8.72 3.74 -5.43
CA PHE A 178 8.52 2.38 -5.94
C PHE A 178 9.75 1.90 -6.72
N ILE A 179 10.23 2.73 -7.65
CA ILE A 179 11.41 2.41 -8.47
C ILE A 179 12.65 2.33 -7.58
N ARG A 180 12.83 3.32 -6.70
CA ARG A 180 13.96 3.35 -5.76
C ARG A 180 13.97 2.14 -4.84
N SER A 181 12.83 1.76 -4.28
CA SER A 181 12.68 0.58 -3.42
C SER A 181 13.17 -0.67 -4.15
N ALA A 182 12.66 -0.90 -5.36
CA ALA A 182 13.05 -2.06 -6.16
C ALA A 182 14.54 -2.05 -6.51
N PHE A 183 15.07 -0.90 -6.93
CA PHE A 183 16.48 -0.72 -7.29
C PHE A 183 17.40 -1.00 -6.10
N VAL A 184 17.17 -0.33 -4.96
CA VAL A 184 18.02 -0.46 -3.77
C VAL A 184 17.98 -1.88 -3.21
N ILE A 185 16.79 -2.48 -3.07
CA ILE A 185 16.65 -3.84 -2.54
C ILE A 185 17.32 -4.87 -3.46
N THR A 186 17.20 -4.69 -4.78
CA THR A 186 17.83 -5.57 -5.76
C THR A 186 19.35 -5.44 -5.73
N LEU A 187 19.88 -4.22 -5.68
CA LEU A 187 21.32 -3.98 -5.59
C LEU A 187 21.93 -4.51 -4.30
N LYS A 188 21.29 -4.22 -3.15
CA LYS A 188 21.75 -4.68 -1.84
C LYS A 188 21.48 -6.17 -1.60
N LYS A 189 20.72 -6.82 -2.48
CA LYS A 189 20.22 -8.20 -2.32
C LYS A 189 19.53 -8.42 -0.96
N GLY A 190 18.81 -7.41 -0.47
CA GLY A 190 18.17 -7.49 0.84
C GLY A 190 17.59 -6.16 1.32
N VAL A 191 17.02 -6.22 2.53
CA VAL A 191 16.41 -5.09 3.24
C VAL A 191 17.15 -4.90 4.56
N THR A 192 17.56 -3.67 4.87
CA THR A 192 18.09 -3.32 6.19
C THR A 192 16.98 -2.68 7.02
N TRP A 193 16.77 -3.18 8.23
CA TRP A 193 15.79 -2.63 9.17
C TRP A 193 16.33 -2.67 10.59
N ARG A 194 16.32 -1.52 11.29
CA ARG A 194 16.86 -1.37 12.66
C ARG A 194 18.22 -2.06 12.82
N ASP A 195 19.14 -1.70 11.93
CA ASP A 195 20.51 -2.23 11.88
C ASP A 195 20.66 -3.73 11.63
N THR A 196 19.57 -4.43 11.30
CA THR A 196 19.56 -5.84 10.92
C THR A 196 19.39 -5.97 9.41
N PHE A 197 20.23 -6.78 8.77
CA PHE A 197 20.14 -7.06 7.34
C PHE A 197 19.42 -8.39 7.08
N TYR A 198 18.39 -8.34 6.23
CA TYR A 198 17.60 -9.49 5.81
C TYR A 198 17.87 -9.75 4.33
N ARG A 199 18.28 -10.98 3.98
CA ARG A 199 18.58 -11.34 2.59
C ARG A 199 17.29 -11.42 1.78
N LEU A 200 17.35 -10.95 0.54
CA LEU A 200 16.20 -10.92 -0.36
C LEU A 200 15.66 -12.32 -0.66
N GLU A 201 16.52 -13.33 -0.70
CA GLU A 201 16.11 -14.73 -0.91
C GLU A 201 15.25 -15.23 0.24
N ASP A 202 15.69 -15.01 1.49
CA ASP A 202 14.93 -15.41 2.69
C ASP A 202 13.55 -14.72 2.75
N LEU A 203 13.49 -13.43 2.39
CA LEU A 203 12.24 -12.66 2.34
C LEU A 203 11.29 -13.18 1.24
N LYS A 204 11.82 -13.49 0.06
CA LYS A 204 11.04 -14.07 -1.05
C LYS A 204 10.50 -15.45 -0.70
N ASP A 205 11.32 -16.28 -0.07
CA ASP A 205 10.92 -17.63 0.33
C ASP A 205 9.85 -17.59 1.42
N ALA A 206 9.98 -16.71 2.42
CA ALA A 206 8.94 -16.48 3.41
C ALA A 206 7.60 -16.07 2.77
N GLN A 207 7.62 -15.13 1.81
CA GLN A 207 6.42 -14.71 1.07
C GLN A 207 5.79 -15.82 0.23
N ARG A 208 6.61 -16.71 -0.34
CA ARG A 208 6.13 -17.90 -1.07
C ARG A 208 5.48 -18.90 -0.12
N SER A 209 6.11 -19.17 1.03
CA SER A 209 5.54 -20.05 2.06
C SER A 209 4.19 -19.55 2.58
N LEU A 210 4.04 -18.23 2.77
CA LEU A 210 2.77 -17.60 3.14
C LEU A 210 1.67 -17.77 2.09
N ARG A 211 2.01 -18.03 0.82
CA ARG A 211 1.05 -18.30 -0.26
C ARG A 211 0.69 -19.78 -0.39
N GLY A 212 1.59 -20.69 -0.02
CA GLY A 212 1.37 -22.14 -0.10
C GLY A 212 0.19 -22.62 0.76
N PRO A 213 -0.14 -23.93 0.68
CA PRO A 213 -1.04 -24.55 1.65
C PRO A 213 -0.50 -24.26 3.06
N LEU A 214 -1.39 -23.91 3.99
CA LEU A 214 -1.02 -23.84 5.40
C LEU A 214 -0.69 -25.27 5.83
N ILE A 215 0.60 -25.61 5.86
CA ILE A 215 1.03 -26.86 6.46
C ILE A 215 0.80 -26.66 7.96
N PRO A 216 -0.08 -27.43 8.61
CA PRO A 216 -0.20 -27.38 10.06
C PRO A 216 1.17 -27.79 10.62
N ARG A 217 1.88 -26.84 11.21
CA ARG A 217 3.07 -27.15 12.00
C ARG A 217 2.56 -27.79 13.30
N LYS A 218 2.94 -29.05 13.50
CA LYS A 218 2.70 -29.81 14.72
C LYS A 218 3.37 -29.14 15.91
#